data_AF-A0A7S2V8Y0-F1
#
_entry.id   AF-A0A7S2V8Y0-F1
#
_cell.length_a   1.000
_cell.length_b   1.000
_cell.length_c   1.000
_cell.angle_alpha   90.00
_cell.angle_beta   90.00
_cell.angle_gamma   90.00
#
_symmetry.space_group_name_H-M   'P 1'
#
loop_
_entity.id
_entity.type
_entity.pdbx_description
1 polymer ?
#
loop_
_entity_poly.entity_id
_entity_poly.type
_entity_poly.pdbx_seq_one_letter_code
_entity_poly.pdbx_strand_id
1 'polypeptide(L)'
;MASKRTSFVTALSTAILGGSNTDEDMKEESSTAFMIDENDGIGQAITDVLQANLEKIPDDSLIKITHQLEFWRSQQKEHALSKEDLVDLTQRLVHAATWRSRLEDENAFRVPKVRFGRTEIQMPIITCGGMRLQQTWCPDNIPILSPNHNSVLAGDSQKNLKAVVECCIKLGLNHFETARMYGTSELQFIDALLALMEEGTIKREDFIFQTKVAPGKTFHDFEQKFKASWDHVQKLGYIDLFSFHCVSKDSEVDFVLDEAEGGCYAFIKSLQAQGKIKHIGFSTHGTAETIMRMVNSNLFSYVNIHCHFFGSYHGEGTPDTKGGHGNLACVRRALDLDMGV
;
A
#
# COMPACT_ATOMS: atom_id res chain seq x y z
N MET A 1 -8.95 24.84 7.48
CA MET A 1 -10.07 24.46 8.37
C MET A 1 -9.46 23.81 9.59
N ALA A 2 -9.59 24.40 10.78
CA ALA A 2 -9.26 23.68 12.01
C ALA A 2 -10.21 22.48 12.07
N SER A 3 -9.67 21.27 11.89
CA SER A 3 -10.43 20.03 12.00
C SER A 3 -11.09 20.00 13.37
N LYS A 4 -12.41 19.79 13.43
CA LYS A 4 -13.06 19.48 14.69
C LYS A 4 -12.47 18.16 15.16
N ARG A 5 -11.65 18.20 16.22
CA ARG A 5 -11.18 17.01 16.93
C ARG A 5 -12.40 16.13 17.25
N THR A 6 -12.25 14.82 17.12
CA THR A 6 -13.28 13.88 17.57
C THR A 6 -13.50 14.05 19.09
N SER A 7 -14.62 13.56 19.61
CA SER A 7 -14.86 13.51 21.07
C SER A 7 -13.65 12.90 21.79
N PHE A 8 -13.19 11.75 21.28
CA PHE A 8 -12.07 11.02 21.83
C PHE A 8 -10.77 11.82 21.87
N VAL A 9 -10.40 12.49 20.76
CA VAL A 9 -9.18 13.31 20.73
C VAL A 9 -9.30 14.51 21.65
N THR A 10 -10.51 15.05 21.81
CA THR A 10 -10.79 16.15 22.75
C THR A 10 -10.63 15.67 24.18
N ALA A 11 -11.28 14.58 24.58
CA ALA A 11 -11.15 13.96 25.90
C ALA A 11 -9.69 13.63 26.24
N LEU A 12 -8.95 13.04 25.30
CA LEU A 12 -7.53 12.72 25.47
C LEU A 12 -6.68 13.98 25.63
N SER A 13 -6.94 15.03 24.87
CA SER A 13 -6.24 16.32 25.01
C SER A 13 -6.54 16.97 26.36
N THR A 14 -7.79 16.91 26.83
CA THR A 14 -8.23 17.44 28.13
C THR A 14 -7.56 16.68 29.27
N ALA A 15 -7.49 15.35 29.19
CA ALA A 15 -6.80 14.51 30.16
C ALA A 15 -5.29 14.84 30.25
N ILE A 16 -4.64 15.04 29.10
CA ILE A 16 -3.21 15.42 29.04
C ILE A 16 -2.98 16.85 29.60
N LEU A 17 -3.93 17.77 29.40
CA LEU A 17 -3.81 19.17 29.82
C LEU A 17 -4.35 19.46 31.23
N GLY A 18 -4.96 18.47 31.90
CA GLY A 18 -5.52 18.63 33.26
C GLY A 18 -6.79 19.46 33.33
N GLY A 19 -7.64 19.44 32.29
CA GLY A 19 -8.93 20.15 32.26
C GLY A 19 -10.10 19.37 32.89
N SER A 20 -11.19 20.07 33.24
CA SER A 20 -12.43 19.44 33.75
C SER A 20 -13.24 18.80 32.62
N ASN A 21 -13.57 17.51 32.73
CA ASN A 21 -14.32 16.74 31.73
C ASN A 21 -15.85 17.01 31.80
N THR A 22 -16.53 16.85 30.66
CA THR A 22 -18.00 16.88 30.56
C THR A 22 -18.59 15.46 30.66
N ASP A 23 -19.90 15.32 30.90
CA ASP A 23 -20.58 14.02 31.07
C ASP A 23 -20.45 13.06 29.86
N GLU A 24 -20.21 13.56 28.65
CA GLU A 24 -19.92 12.75 27.46
C GLU A 24 -18.46 12.25 27.43
N ASP A 25 -17.51 13.07 27.91
CA ASP A 25 -16.08 12.71 28.00
C ASP A 25 -15.84 11.58 29.01
N MET A 26 -16.67 11.49 30.05
CA MET A 26 -16.55 10.49 31.13
C MET A 26 -16.77 9.03 30.69
N LYS A 27 -17.44 8.76 29.56
CA LYS A 27 -17.56 7.39 29.02
C LYS A 27 -16.31 6.95 28.26
N GLU A 28 -15.57 7.88 27.67
CA GLU A 28 -14.31 7.62 26.95
C GLU A 28 -13.10 7.63 27.90
N GLU A 29 -13.20 8.26 29.09
CA GLU A 29 -12.19 8.25 30.18
C GLU A 29 -11.67 6.84 30.55
N SER A 30 -12.50 5.80 30.39
CA SER A 30 -12.12 4.39 30.58
C SER A 30 -10.85 4.00 29.81
N SER A 31 -10.67 4.56 28.61
CA SER A 31 -9.52 4.30 27.72
C SER A 31 -8.28 5.17 28.01
N THR A 32 -8.43 6.25 28.77
CA THR A 32 -7.33 7.15 29.17
C THR A 32 -6.92 6.95 30.62
N ALA A 33 -7.62 6.10 31.37
CA ALA A 33 -7.34 5.78 32.76
C ALA A 33 -5.89 5.29 32.96
N PHE A 34 -5.31 4.63 31.96
CA PHE A 34 -3.90 4.24 32.01
C PHE A 34 -2.95 5.44 32.06
N MET A 35 -3.32 6.68 31.72
CA MET A 35 -2.43 7.84 31.86
C MET A 35 -2.47 8.46 33.27
N ILE A 36 -3.46 8.09 34.09
CA ILE A 36 -3.85 8.83 35.31
C ILE A 36 -3.62 8.02 36.59
N ASP A 37 -2.93 6.86 36.55
CA ASP A 37 -2.52 6.20 37.80
C ASP A 37 -1.40 7.03 38.48
N GLU A 38 -1.77 7.77 39.52
CA GLU A 38 -0.88 8.68 40.26
C GLU A 38 0.13 7.93 41.14
N ASN A 39 -0.04 6.62 41.35
CA ASN A 39 0.71 5.87 42.36
C ASN A 39 2.12 5.43 41.92
N ASP A 40 2.42 5.45 40.62
CA ASP A 40 3.72 5.00 40.07
C ASP A 40 4.55 6.11 39.40
N GLY A 41 3.96 7.31 39.22
CA GLY A 41 4.60 8.45 38.55
C GLY A 41 4.99 8.17 37.09
N ILE A 42 4.51 7.09 36.48
CA ILE A 42 4.70 6.75 35.06
C ILE A 42 3.73 7.58 34.23
N GLY A 43 2.47 7.68 34.68
CA GLY A 43 1.44 8.48 34.03
C GLY A 43 1.88 9.93 33.82
N GLN A 44 2.34 10.59 34.89
CA GLN A 44 2.84 11.97 34.83
C GLN A 44 4.01 12.11 33.85
N ALA A 45 5.00 11.21 33.89
CA ALA A 45 6.17 11.30 33.01
C ALA A 45 5.81 11.16 31.52
N ILE A 46 4.83 10.32 31.19
CA ILE A 46 4.27 10.20 29.84
C ILE A 46 3.52 11.48 29.45
N THR A 47 2.65 11.96 30.33
CA THR A 47 1.86 13.18 30.12
C THR A 47 2.75 14.40 29.87
N ASP A 48 3.84 14.56 30.62
CA ASP A 48 4.80 15.66 30.45
C ASP A 48 5.39 15.67 29.02
N VAL A 49 5.77 14.49 28.50
CA VAL A 49 6.31 14.36 27.13
C VAL A 49 5.26 14.68 26.08
N LEU A 50 4.03 14.19 26.26
CA LEU A 50 2.92 14.45 25.34
C LEU A 50 2.52 15.93 25.34
N GLN A 51 2.36 16.52 26.51
CA GLN A 51 1.98 17.92 26.69
C GLN A 51 3.00 18.86 26.04
N ALA A 52 4.30 18.60 26.20
CA ALA A 52 5.36 19.39 25.57
C ALA A 52 5.32 19.40 24.03
N ASN A 53 4.59 18.47 23.42
CA ASN A 53 4.52 18.29 21.97
C ASN A 53 3.09 18.28 21.41
N LEU A 54 2.07 18.48 22.25
CA LEU A 54 0.67 18.19 21.91
C LEU A 54 0.18 18.94 20.67
N GLU A 55 0.58 20.21 20.51
CA GLU A 55 0.22 21.04 19.36
C GLU A 55 0.86 20.57 18.05
N LYS A 56 1.97 19.82 18.12
CA LYS A 56 2.74 19.33 16.97
C LYS A 56 2.32 17.91 16.55
N ILE A 57 1.60 17.19 17.40
CA ILE A 57 1.20 15.80 17.16
C ILE A 57 -0.12 15.81 16.36
N PRO A 58 -0.17 15.20 15.16
CA PRO A 58 -1.41 15.03 14.43
C PRO A 58 -2.40 14.16 15.22
N ASP A 59 -3.70 14.48 15.17
CA ASP A 59 -4.75 13.79 15.94
C ASP A 59 -4.72 12.26 15.75
N ASP A 60 -4.60 11.76 14.51
CA ASP A 60 -4.48 10.33 14.23
C ASP A 60 -3.24 9.68 14.85
N SER A 61 -2.15 10.44 14.94
CA SER A 61 -0.92 9.96 15.58
C SER A 61 -1.09 9.95 17.09
N LEU A 62 -1.76 10.95 17.68
CA LEU A 62 -2.04 11.00 19.11
C LEU A 62 -2.85 9.76 19.55
N ILE A 63 -3.89 9.38 18.80
CA ILE A 63 -4.67 8.16 19.05
C ILE A 63 -3.77 6.92 19.03
N LYS A 64 -2.93 6.76 18.00
CA LYS A 64 -2.03 5.61 17.85
C LYS A 64 -0.99 5.53 18.95
N ILE A 65 -0.43 6.68 19.35
CA ILE A 65 0.51 6.78 20.47
C ILE A 65 -0.17 6.27 21.74
N THR A 66 -1.36 6.79 22.05
CA THR A 66 -2.15 6.40 23.23
C THR A 66 -2.40 4.90 23.27
N HIS A 67 -2.93 4.30 22.19
CA HIS A 67 -3.17 2.85 22.14
C HIS A 67 -1.88 2.03 22.30
N GLN A 68 -0.77 2.50 21.75
CA GLN A 68 0.51 1.80 21.89
C GLN A 68 1.01 1.80 23.34
N LEU A 69 0.85 2.94 24.03
CA LEU A 69 1.24 3.09 25.44
C LEU A 69 0.31 2.29 26.36
N GLU A 70 -1.00 2.32 26.10
CA GLU A 70 -2.00 1.51 26.80
C GLU A 70 -1.70 0.02 26.68
N PHE A 71 -1.37 -0.45 25.47
CA PHE A 71 -1.00 -1.84 25.22
C PHE A 71 0.18 -2.27 26.10
N TRP A 72 1.27 -1.49 26.14
CA TRP A 72 2.45 -1.85 26.92
C TRP A 72 2.26 -1.71 28.42
N ARG A 73 1.40 -0.78 28.87
CA ARG A 73 1.08 -0.58 30.28
C ARG A 73 0.12 -1.64 30.82
N SER A 74 -0.75 -2.19 29.98
CA SER A 74 -1.72 -3.24 30.36
C SER A 74 -1.14 -4.67 30.35
N GLN A 75 0.13 -4.85 29.95
CA GLN A 75 0.78 -6.15 29.98
C GLN A 75 0.92 -6.68 31.41
N GLN A 76 0.93 -8.01 31.57
CA GLN A 76 1.29 -8.64 32.84
C GLN A 76 2.71 -8.22 33.26
N LYS A 77 3.01 -8.19 34.56
CA LYS A 77 4.28 -7.67 35.11
C LYS A 77 5.55 -8.22 34.44
N GLU A 78 5.53 -9.45 33.93
CA GLU A 78 6.66 -10.08 33.23
C GLU A 78 6.93 -9.50 31.83
N HIS A 79 5.93 -8.85 31.23
CA HIS A 79 6.00 -8.23 29.89
C HIS A 79 5.74 -6.72 29.91
N ALA A 80 5.50 -6.14 31.09
CA ALA A 80 5.35 -4.72 31.27
C ALA A 80 6.70 -4.01 31.08
N LEU A 81 6.68 -2.91 30.33
CA LEU A 81 7.85 -2.05 30.18
C LEU A 81 8.13 -1.31 31.49
N SER A 82 9.42 -1.06 31.77
CA SER A 82 9.81 -0.20 32.89
C SER A 82 9.33 1.24 32.68
N LYS A 83 9.37 2.07 33.73
CA LYS A 83 9.07 3.50 33.61
C LYS A 83 9.97 4.17 32.58
N GLU A 84 11.27 3.89 32.64
CA GLU A 84 12.27 4.43 31.74
C GLU A 84 12.02 4.02 30.29
N ASP A 85 11.69 2.75 30.05
CA ASP A 85 11.40 2.22 28.71
C ASP A 85 10.09 2.79 28.13
N LEU A 86 9.06 2.99 28.97
CA LEU A 86 7.81 3.62 28.54
C LEU A 86 8.03 5.07 28.15
N VAL A 87 8.81 5.83 28.94
CA VAL A 87 9.12 7.22 28.63
C VAL A 87 9.96 7.31 27.34
N ASP A 88 10.97 6.46 27.16
CA ASP A 88 11.74 6.38 25.91
C ASP A 88 10.84 6.05 24.72
N LEU A 89 9.93 5.07 24.87
CA LEU A 89 8.95 4.73 23.85
C LEU A 89 8.07 5.93 23.51
N THR A 90 7.52 6.64 24.50
CA THR A 90 6.72 7.85 24.28
C THR A 90 7.53 8.89 23.52
N GLN A 91 8.78 9.16 23.90
CA GLN A 91 9.65 10.11 23.22
C GLN A 91 9.90 9.72 21.75
N ARG A 92 10.18 8.44 21.48
CA ARG A 92 10.38 7.95 20.10
C ARG A 92 9.10 8.05 19.26
N LEU A 93 7.96 7.71 19.85
CA LEU A 93 6.66 7.80 19.15
C LEU A 93 6.29 9.27 18.86
N VAL A 94 6.49 10.18 19.81
CA VAL A 94 6.28 11.62 19.62
C VAL A 94 7.26 12.17 18.58
N HIS A 95 8.54 11.78 18.64
CA HIS A 95 9.53 12.16 17.64
C HIS A 95 9.09 11.72 16.24
N ALA A 96 8.62 10.48 16.09
CA ALA A 96 8.10 9.97 14.82
C ALA A 96 6.85 10.73 14.37
N ALA A 97 5.89 11.00 15.26
CA ALA A 97 4.63 11.69 14.92
C ALA A 97 4.82 13.16 14.52
N THR A 98 5.81 13.83 15.11
CA THR A 98 6.06 15.27 14.92
C THR A 98 7.03 15.57 13.78
N TRP A 99 7.34 14.58 12.92
CA TRP A 99 8.34 14.73 11.86
C TRP A 99 8.10 15.93 10.92
N ARG A 100 6.84 16.26 10.65
CA ARG A 100 6.47 17.41 9.81
C ARG A 100 6.87 18.75 10.42
N SER A 101 6.81 18.88 11.75
CA SER A 101 7.18 20.13 12.45
C SER A 101 8.68 20.46 12.36
N ARG A 102 9.48 19.52 11.84
CA ARG A 102 10.92 19.69 11.61
C ARG A 102 11.25 20.02 10.15
N LEU A 103 10.26 20.13 9.28
CA LEU A 103 10.45 20.58 7.91
C LEU A 103 10.46 22.12 7.88
N GLU A 104 11.38 22.70 7.11
CA GLU A 104 11.44 24.16 6.90
C GLU A 104 10.22 24.68 6.11
N ASP A 105 9.65 23.83 5.24
CA ASP A 105 8.41 24.04 4.50
C ASP A 105 7.59 22.74 4.56
N GLU A 106 6.31 22.83 4.92
CA GLU A 106 5.41 21.67 4.95
C GLU A 106 5.31 20.97 3.58
N ASN A 107 5.58 21.70 2.50
CA ASN A 107 5.65 21.17 1.14
C ASN A 107 7.04 20.70 0.71
N ALA A 108 8.05 20.73 1.59
CA ALA A 108 9.42 20.31 1.23
C ALA A 108 9.55 18.79 1.09
N PHE A 109 8.72 18.01 1.79
CA PHE A 109 8.86 16.56 1.76
C PHE A 109 8.50 15.98 0.39
N ARG A 110 9.39 15.14 -0.12
CA ARG A 110 9.17 14.29 -1.29
C ARG A 110 9.53 12.86 -0.92
N VAL A 111 8.69 11.91 -1.35
CA VAL A 111 8.93 10.48 -1.17
C VAL A 111 10.23 10.14 -1.90
N PRO A 112 11.25 9.58 -1.19
CA PRO A 112 12.48 9.15 -1.81
C PRO A 112 12.21 8.12 -2.91
N LYS A 113 13.04 8.16 -3.96
CA LYS A 113 12.99 7.22 -5.08
C LYS A 113 14.27 6.40 -5.13
N VAL A 114 14.15 5.17 -5.59
CA VAL A 114 15.26 4.22 -5.77
C VAL A 114 15.16 3.56 -7.15
N ARG A 115 16.29 3.13 -7.70
CA ARG A 115 16.32 2.39 -8.98
C ARG A 115 15.60 1.05 -8.81
N PHE A 116 14.64 0.77 -9.69
CA PHE A 116 13.83 -0.44 -9.65
C PHE A 116 14.38 -1.56 -10.53
N GLY A 117 15.55 -2.08 -10.13
CA GLY A 117 16.28 -3.10 -10.88
C GLY A 117 16.49 -2.71 -12.35
N ARG A 118 16.56 -3.71 -13.23
CA ARG A 118 16.77 -3.59 -14.67
C ARG A 118 15.71 -2.79 -15.44
N THR A 119 14.63 -2.35 -14.77
CA THR A 119 13.67 -1.43 -15.38
C THR A 119 14.23 -0.02 -15.48
N GLU A 120 15.25 0.32 -14.67
CA GLU A 120 15.82 1.67 -14.51
C GLU A 120 14.83 2.74 -14.03
N ILE A 121 13.58 2.37 -13.72
CA ILE A 121 12.56 3.26 -13.17
C ILE A 121 13.02 3.79 -11.82
N GLN A 122 12.85 5.09 -11.59
CA GLN A 122 13.00 5.70 -10.27
C GLN A 122 11.70 5.51 -9.48
N MET A 123 11.61 4.39 -8.76
CA MET A 123 10.43 3.95 -8.04
C MET A 123 10.37 4.62 -6.66
N PRO A 124 9.23 5.24 -6.27
CA PRO A 124 9.07 5.73 -4.91
C PRO A 124 9.09 4.58 -3.90
N ILE A 125 9.75 4.78 -2.75
CA ILE A 125 9.85 3.76 -1.69
C ILE A 125 8.50 3.47 -0.99
N ILE A 126 7.47 4.27 -1.31
CA ILE A 126 6.07 4.07 -0.91
C ILE A 126 5.25 4.10 -2.19
N THR A 127 4.27 3.22 -2.31
CA THR A 127 3.42 3.06 -3.51
C THR A 127 1.95 3.17 -3.15
N CYS A 128 1.09 3.44 -4.13
CA CYS A 128 -0.36 3.54 -3.94
C CYS A 128 -1.03 2.27 -4.49
N GLY A 129 -1.33 1.33 -3.58
CA GLY A 129 -1.92 0.03 -3.93
C GLY A 129 -3.45 0.05 -4.05
N GLY A 130 -3.96 -0.69 -5.03
CA GLY A 130 -5.35 -0.56 -5.49
C GLY A 130 -6.36 -1.56 -4.95
N MET A 131 -5.93 -2.61 -4.24
CA MET A 131 -6.74 -3.79 -3.87
C MET A 131 -7.93 -3.49 -2.94
N ARG A 132 -7.97 -2.32 -2.31
CA ARG A 132 -9.03 -1.91 -1.38
C ARG A 132 -9.65 -0.55 -1.70
N LEU A 133 -9.32 0.03 -2.87
CA LEU A 133 -9.85 1.33 -3.31
C LEU A 133 -11.19 1.21 -4.03
N GLN A 134 -11.58 0.01 -4.42
CA GLN A 134 -12.74 -0.24 -5.26
C GLN A 134 -14.07 0.09 -4.56
N GLN A 135 -14.94 0.78 -5.30
CA GLN A 135 -16.34 0.95 -4.94
C GLN A 135 -17.12 -0.38 -4.92
N THR A 136 -16.72 -1.37 -5.74
CA THR A 136 -17.34 -2.70 -5.75
C THR A 136 -16.36 -3.82 -6.12
N TRP A 137 -16.57 -5.01 -5.55
CA TRP A 137 -15.80 -6.24 -5.74
C TRP A 137 -16.16 -7.04 -7.00
N CYS A 138 -17.07 -6.55 -7.85
CA CYS A 138 -17.54 -7.27 -9.03
C CYS A 138 -16.91 -6.72 -10.32
N PRO A 139 -15.64 -7.02 -10.65
CA PRO A 139 -15.08 -6.62 -11.94
C PRO A 139 -15.67 -7.42 -13.11
N ASP A 140 -16.13 -8.66 -12.86
CA ASP A 140 -16.35 -9.67 -13.89
C ASP A 140 -17.76 -10.30 -13.96
N ASN A 141 -18.61 -10.16 -12.93
CA ASN A 141 -19.98 -10.72 -13.02
C ASN A 141 -20.89 -9.90 -13.96
N ILE A 142 -20.46 -8.68 -14.26
CA ILE A 142 -20.98 -7.83 -15.33
C ILE A 142 -19.74 -7.03 -15.74
N PRO A 143 -19.30 -7.00 -17.02
CA PRO A 143 -18.44 -5.89 -17.46
C PRO A 143 -19.16 -4.66 -16.94
N ILE A 144 -18.53 -3.84 -16.10
CA ILE A 144 -19.24 -2.72 -15.47
C ILE A 144 -19.91 -1.97 -16.63
N LEU A 145 -21.25 -2.12 -16.76
CA LEU A 145 -21.90 -1.66 -17.99
C LEU A 145 -21.72 -0.15 -18.04
N SER A 146 -21.72 0.46 -19.21
CA SER A 146 -21.58 1.93 -19.31
C SER A 146 -22.48 2.72 -18.33
N PRO A 147 -23.73 2.30 -18.03
CA PRO A 147 -24.53 2.92 -16.96
C PRO A 147 -23.94 2.76 -15.53
N ASN A 148 -23.33 1.61 -15.22
CA ASN A 148 -22.65 1.35 -13.96
C ASN A 148 -21.28 2.05 -13.87
N HIS A 149 -20.61 2.31 -15.00
CA HIS A 149 -19.39 3.13 -15.02
C HIS A 149 -19.70 4.52 -14.49
N ASN A 150 -20.74 5.16 -15.03
CA ASN A 150 -21.12 6.51 -14.65
C ASN A 150 -21.49 6.60 -13.16
N SER A 151 -22.17 5.60 -12.61
CA SER A 151 -22.51 5.61 -11.17
C SER A 151 -21.29 5.43 -10.27
N VAL A 152 -20.35 4.56 -10.64
CA VAL A 152 -19.08 4.38 -9.92
C VAL A 152 -18.26 5.67 -9.95
N LEU A 153 -18.16 6.31 -11.13
CA LEU A 153 -17.33 7.50 -11.32
C LEU A 153 -17.96 8.79 -10.79
N ALA A 154 -19.27 8.84 -10.59
CA ALA A 154 -19.95 10.00 -9.99
C ALA A 154 -19.93 10.02 -8.45
N GLY A 155 -19.53 8.93 -7.81
CA GLY A 155 -19.58 8.77 -6.35
C GLY A 155 -18.49 9.55 -5.60
N ASP A 156 -18.72 9.80 -4.31
CA ASP A 156 -17.74 10.51 -3.44
C ASP A 156 -16.43 9.73 -3.27
N SER A 157 -16.47 8.40 -3.41
CA SER A 157 -15.28 7.55 -3.47
C SER A 157 -14.35 7.94 -4.63
N GLN A 158 -14.91 8.25 -5.82
CA GLN A 158 -14.10 8.65 -6.97
C GLN A 158 -13.49 10.04 -6.78
N LYS A 159 -14.26 10.99 -6.24
CA LYS A 159 -13.75 12.33 -5.91
C LYS A 159 -12.61 12.24 -4.89
N ASN A 160 -12.78 11.41 -3.86
CA ASN A 160 -11.74 11.15 -2.87
C ASN A 160 -10.51 10.51 -3.50
N LEU A 161 -10.68 9.50 -4.37
CA LEU A 161 -9.56 8.87 -5.07
C LEU A 161 -8.77 9.87 -5.91
N LYS A 162 -9.44 10.72 -6.69
CA LYS A 162 -8.77 11.76 -7.49
C LYS A 162 -7.95 12.70 -6.59
N ALA A 163 -8.51 13.16 -5.48
CA ALA A 163 -7.80 14.01 -4.52
C ALA A 163 -6.60 13.29 -3.89
N VAL A 164 -6.73 12.00 -3.58
CA VAL A 164 -5.62 11.17 -3.08
C VAL A 164 -4.52 11.02 -4.15
N VAL A 165 -4.87 10.72 -5.41
CA VAL A 165 -3.91 10.60 -6.52
C VAL A 165 -3.15 11.91 -6.72
N GLU A 166 -3.85 13.05 -6.73
CA GLU A 166 -3.22 14.37 -6.84
C GLU A 166 -2.25 14.64 -5.68
N CYS A 167 -2.64 14.32 -4.44
CA CYS A 167 -1.79 14.43 -3.26
C CYS A 167 -0.55 13.54 -3.35
N CYS A 168 -0.73 12.28 -3.76
CA CYS A 168 0.36 11.32 -3.98
C CYS A 168 1.40 11.88 -4.97
N ILE A 169 0.96 12.39 -6.13
CA ILE A 169 1.85 12.95 -7.15
C ILE A 169 2.61 14.18 -6.61
N LYS A 170 1.92 15.10 -5.89
CA LYS A 170 2.56 16.27 -5.26
C LYS A 170 3.66 15.88 -4.28
N LEU A 171 3.49 14.76 -3.57
CA LEU A 171 4.48 14.21 -2.65
C LEU A 171 5.57 13.38 -3.35
N GLY A 172 5.52 13.19 -4.66
CA GLY A 172 6.46 12.33 -5.40
C GLY A 172 6.14 10.82 -5.31
N LEU A 173 5.01 10.46 -4.70
CA LEU A 173 4.44 9.11 -4.73
C LEU A 173 3.68 8.95 -6.05
N ASN A 174 4.38 8.53 -7.09
CA ASN A 174 3.83 8.51 -8.44
C ASN A 174 3.70 7.09 -9.02
N HIS A 175 3.71 6.05 -8.18
CA HIS A 175 3.40 4.68 -8.59
C HIS A 175 2.00 4.29 -8.13
N PHE A 176 1.14 3.98 -9.11
CA PHE A 176 -0.23 3.56 -8.92
C PHE A 176 -0.38 2.12 -9.37
N GLU A 177 -0.66 1.26 -8.41
CA GLU A 177 -0.77 -0.17 -8.61
C GLU A 177 -2.22 -0.61 -8.51
N THR A 178 -2.67 -1.36 -9.50
CA THR A 178 -3.98 -1.98 -9.50
C THR A 178 -3.92 -3.35 -10.19
N ALA A 179 -5.07 -3.99 -10.31
CA ALA A 179 -5.23 -5.23 -11.05
C ALA A 179 -6.66 -5.39 -11.52
N ARG A 180 -6.83 -6.19 -12.58
CA ARG A 180 -8.15 -6.52 -13.13
C ARG A 180 -9.09 -7.16 -12.13
N MET A 181 -8.54 -7.93 -11.20
CA MET A 181 -9.31 -8.59 -10.14
C MET A 181 -9.65 -7.66 -8.95
N TYR A 182 -9.18 -6.40 -8.95
CA TYR A 182 -9.44 -5.45 -7.86
C TYR A 182 -10.74 -4.66 -8.07
N GLY A 183 -11.79 -5.32 -8.56
CA GLY A 183 -13.09 -4.66 -8.76
C GLY A 183 -13.01 -3.47 -9.72
N THR A 184 -13.58 -2.33 -9.31
CA THR A 184 -13.55 -1.08 -10.08
C THR A 184 -12.23 -0.32 -10.04
N SER A 185 -11.20 -0.82 -9.34
CA SER A 185 -9.96 -0.08 -9.09
C SER A 185 -9.26 0.40 -10.37
N GLU A 186 -9.13 -0.46 -11.39
CA GLU A 186 -8.55 -0.05 -12.69
C GLU A 186 -9.30 1.13 -13.30
N LEU A 187 -10.63 1.02 -13.42
CA LEU A 187 -11.48 2.06 -13.99
C LEU A 187 -11.32 3.38 -13.24
N GLN A 188 -11.37 3.32 -11.91
CA GLN A 188 -11.34 4.49 -11.03
C GLN A 188 -9.97 5.20 -11.09
N PHE A 189 -8.86 4.46 -11.10
CA PHE A 189 -7.54 5.06 -11.28
C PHE A 189 -7.36 5.70 -12.65
N ILE A 190 -7.77 5.00 -13.71
CA ILE A 190 -7.65 5.52 -15.08
C ILE A 190 -8.43 6.83 -15.22
N ASP A 191 -9.66 6.86 -14.72
CA ASP A 191 -10.50 8.07 -14.73
C ASP A 191 -9.87 9.23 -13.95
N ALA A 192 -9.38 8.97 -12.73
CA ALA A 192 -8.73 9.99 -11.92
C ALA A 192 -7.47 10.57 -12.60
N LEU A 193 -6.63 9.71 -13.18
CA LEU A 193 -5.41 10.11 -13.89
C LEU A 193 -5.74 10.89 -15.17
N LEU A 194 -6.72 10.45 -15.95
CA LEU A 194 -7.18 11.16 -17.14
C LEU A 194 -7.71 12.55 -16.80
N ALA A 195 -8.55 12.66 -15.78
CA ALA A 195 -9.09 13.95 -15.34
C ALA A 195 -7.96 14.94 -14.96
N LEU A 196 -6.94 14.47 -14.24
CA LEU A 196 -5.78 15.29 -13.88
C LEU A 196 -4.92 15.66 -15.10
N MET A 197 -4.83 14.78 -16.11
CA MET A 197 -4.14 15.06 -17.38
C MET A 197 -4.90 16.09 -18.23
N GLU A 198 -6.22 15.96 -18.33
CA GLU A 198 -7.11 16.87 -19.06
C GLU A 198 -7.11 18.28 -18.44
N GLU A 199 -7.02 18.37 -17.11
CA GLU A 199 -6.86 19.62 -16.36
C GLU A 199 -5.47 20.25 -16.55
N GLY A 200 -4.51 19.53 -17.12
CA GLY A 200 -3.12 19.96 -17.25
C GLY A 200 -2.31 19.92 -15.95
N THR A 201 -2.84 19.26 -14.91
CA THR A 201 -2.17 19.11 -13.61
C THR A 201 -0.98 18.17 -13.70
N ILE A 202 -1.08 17.13 -14.54
CA ILE A 202 -0.03 16.12 -14.74
C ILE A 202 0.09 15.76 -16.22
N LYS A 203 1.22 15.17 -16.61
CA LYS A 203 1.44 14.54 -17.92
C LYS A 203 1.51 13.03 -17.75
N ARG A 204 1.47 12.30 -18.88
CA ARG A 204 1.53 10.84 -18.85
C ARG A 204 2.83 10.32 -18.22
N GLU A 205 3.94 10.99 -18.49
CA GLU A 205 5.27 10.66 -17.98
C GLU A 205 5.47 10.96 -16.48
N ASP A 206 4.54 11.66 -15.83
CA ASP A 206 4.67 12.02 -14.42
C ASP A 206 4.36 10.86 -13.47
N PHE A 207 3.74 9.77 -13.96
CA PHE A 207 3.34 8.63 -13.14
C PHE A 207 3.68 7.27 -13.78
N ILE A 208 3.83 6.29 -12.90
CA ILE A 208 4.05 4.88 -13.20
C ILE A 208 2.73 4.15 -12.95
N PHE A 209 2.11 3.64 -14.01
CA PHE A 209 0.88 2.86 -13.91
C PHE A 209 1.15 1.36 -14.02
N GLN A 210 0.73 0.62 -13.00
CA GLN A 210 0.84 -0.82 -12.94
C GLN A 210 -0.53 -1.48 -12.93
N THR A 211 -0.75 -2.44 -13.82
CA THR A 211 -1.92 -3.35 -13.76
C THR A 211 -1.49 -4.82 -13.81
N LYS A 212 -2.40 -5.71 -13.44
CA LYS A 212 -2.18 -7.16 -13.42
C LYS A 212 -3.38 -7.93 -13.97
N VAL A 213 -3.10 -8.99 -14.72
CA VAL A 213 -4.11 -9.91 -15.24
C VAL A 213 -3.78 -11.32 -14.78
N ALA A 214 -4.77 -12.01 -14.22
CA ALA A 214 -4.60 -13.38 -13.74
C ALA A 214 -4.37 -14.35 -14.91
N PRO A 215 -3.55 -15.40 -14.72
CA PRO A 215 -3.46 -16.51 -15.67
C PRO A 215 -4.84 -17.03 -16.07
N GLY A 216 -4.98 -17.37 -17.35
CA GLY A 216 -6.20 -17.99 -17.87
C GLY A 216 -6.15 -19.51 -17.74
N LYS A 217 -7.30 -20.17 -17.87
CA LYS A 217 -7.33 -21.63 -18.09
C LYS A 217 -6.84 -22.01 -19.49
N THR A 218 -7.01 -21.10 -20.44
CA THR A 218 -6.57 -21.21 -21.82
C THR A 218 -5.98 -19.87 -22.26
N PHE A 219 -5.22 -19.87 -23.35
CA PHE A 219 -4.72 -18.63 -23.95
C PHE A 219 -5.87 -17.66 -24.29
N HIS A 220 -6.94 -18.17 -24.90
CA HIS A 220 -8.10 -17.35 -25.25
C HIS A 220 -8.75 -16.66 -24.04
N ASP A 221 -8.90 -17.38 -22.91
CA ASP A 221 -9.41 -16.80 -21.66
C ASP A 221 -8.50 -15.68 -21.14
N PHE A 222 -7.19 -15.89 -21.17
CA PHE A 222 -6.22 -14.86 -20.79
C PHE A 222 -6.27 -13.64 -21.72
N GLU A 223 -6.32 -13.85 -23.03
CA GLU A 223 -6.39 -12.79 -24.04
C GLU A 223 -7.64 -11.93 -23.85
N GLN A 224 -8.80 -12.53 -23.59
CA GLN A 224 -10.04 -11.79 -23.32
C GLN A 224 -9.93 -10.93 -22.06
N LYS A 225 -9.36 -11.47 -20.98
CA LYS A 225 -9.12 -10.72 -19.73
C LYS A 225 -8.14 -9.56 -19.94
N PHE A 226 -7.07 -9.79 -20.70
CA PHE A 226 -6.14 -8.74 -21.07
C PHE A 226 -6.83 -7.65 -21.88
N LYS A 227 -7.59 -8.03 -22.92
CA LYS A 227 -8.30 -7.08 -23.78
C LYS A 227 -9.27 -6.21 -22.96
N ALA A 228 -10.01 -6.80 -22.02
CA ALA A 228 -10.91 -6.04 -21.15
C ALA A 228 -10.18 -4.97 -20.32
N SER A 229 -8.97 -5.28 -19.84
CA SER A 229 -8.11 -4.32 -19.12
C SER A 229 -7.58 -3.25 -20.09
N TRP A 230 -7.04 -3.68 -21.22
CA TRP A 230 -6.47 -2.81 -22.26
C TRP A 230 -7.48 -1.82 -22.84
N ASP A 231 -8.74 -2.23 -23.02
CA ASP A 231 -9.81 -1.39 -23.55
C ASP A 231 -9.98 -0.09 -22.75
N HIS A 232 -9.63 -0.10 -21.46
CA HIS A 232 -9.62 1.06 -20.57
C HIS A 232 -8.22 1.69 -20.49
N VAL A 233 -7.19 0.90 -20.19
CA VAL A 233 -5.84 1.40 -19.88
C VAL A 233 -5.19 2.10 -21.07
N GLN A 234 -5.54 1.73 -22.30
CA GLN A 234 -5.00 2.36 -23.51
C GLN A 234 -5.28 3.86 -23.59
N LYS A 235 -6.26 4.39 -22.84
CA LYS A 235 -6.52 5.83 -22.73
C LYS A 235 -5.36 6.57 -22.07
N LEU A 236 -4.57 5.89 -21.23
CA LEU A 236 -3.31 6.39 -20.68
C LEU A 236 -2.14 6.21 -21.66
N GLY A 237 -2.35 5.65 -22.86
CA GLY A 237 -1.34 5.44 -23.89
C GLY A 237 -0.55 4.13 -23.75
N TYR A 238 -0.03 3.81 -22.57
CA TYR A 238 0.75 2.58 -22.31
C TYR A 238 0.67 2.15 -20.85
N ILE A 239 1.08 0.91 -20.57
CA ILE A 239 1.28 0.34 -19.23
C ILE A 239 2.78 0.42 -18.89
N ASP A 240 3.16 1.06 -17.78
CA ASP A 240 4.56 1.04 -17.33
C ASP A 240 4.95 -0.36 -16.86
N LEU A 241 4.12 -0.95 -16.00
CA LEU A 241 4.39 -2.22 -15.35
C LEU A 241 3.18 -3.17 -15.55
N PHE A 242 3.33 -4.20 -16.38
CA PHE A 242 2.33 -5.26 -16.51
C PHE A 242 2.77 -6.50 -15.73
N SER A 243 1.91 -7.02 -14.85
CA SER A 243 2.17 -8.28 -14.15
C SER A 243 1.20 -9.41 -14.52
N PHE A 244 1.71 -10.63 -14.59
CA PHE A 244 0.88 -11.82 -14.38
C PHE A 244 0.47 -11.90 -12.89
N HIS A 245 -0.84 -11.92 -12.62
CA HIS A 245 -1.38 -11.78 -11.26
C HIS A 245 -1.44 -13.13 -10.52
N CYS A 246 -0.88 -13.19 -9.31
CA CYS A 246 -1.01 -14.31 -8.38
C CYS A 246 -0.59 -15.68 -8.94
N VAL A 247 0.51 -15.74 -9.70
CA VAL A 247 1.06 -17.00 -10.22
C VAL A 247 1.53 -17.87 -9.05
N SER A 248 0.76 -18.91 -8.70
CA SER A 248 0.94 -19.63 -7.43
C SER A 248 0.99 -21.16 -7.58
N LYS A 249 0.54 -21.70 -8.72
CA LYS A 249 0.54 -23.15 -9.02
C LYS A 249 1.46 -23.50 -10.18
N ASP A 250 1.97 -24.73 -10.21
CA ASP A 250 2.84 -25.20 -11.30
C ASP A 250 2.19 -25.07 -12.67
N SER A 251 0.90 -25.41 -12.81
CA SER A 251 0.17 -25.23 -14.08
C SER A 251 0.08 -23.76 -14.52
N GLU A 252 0.06 -22.82 -13.58
CA GLU A 252 0.04 -21.39 -13.88
C GLU A 252 1.44 -20.90 -14.26
N VAL A 253 2.49 -21.44 -13.62
CA VAL A 253 3.89 -21.18 -13.99
C VAL A 253 4.13 -21.64 -15.42
N ASP A 254 3.79 -22.88 -15.75
CA ASP A 254 4.01 -23.44 -17.09
C ASP A 254 3.24 -22.65 -18.15
N PHE A 255 1.99 -22.25 -17.85
CA PHE A 255 1.19 -21.39 -18.72
C PHE A 255 1.83 -20.01 -18.94
N VAL A 256 2.30 -19.37 -17.86
CA VAL A 256 2.87 -18.01 -17.91
C VAL A 256 4.25 -17.98 -18.56
N LEU A 257 5.03 -19.06 -18.44
CA LEU A 257 6.37 -19.17 -19.03
C LEU A 257 6.35 -19.67 -20.49
N ASP A 258 5.18 -19.91 -21.08
CA ASP A 258 5.08 -20.40 -22.46
C ASP A 258 5.50 -19.33 -23.49
N GLU A 259 6.73 -19.49 -23.99
CA GLU A 259 7.35 -18.65 -25.03
C GLU A 259 7.07 -19.16 -26.46
N ALA A 260 6.34 -20.27 -26.64
CA ALA A 260 6.03 -20.77 -27.97
C ALA A 260 5.18 -19.75 -28.77
N GLU A 261 5.16 -19.88 -30.10
CA GLU A 261 4.26 -19.07 -30.93
C GLU A 261 2.80 -19.32 -30.52
N GLY A 262 2.07 -18.27 -30.15
CA GLY A 262 0.73 -18.37 -29.57
C GLY A 262 0.69 -18.66 -28.06
N GLY A 263 1.85 -18.78 -27.41
CA GLY A 263 2.00 -18.90 -25.97
C GLY A 263 1.72 -17.60 -25.22
N CYS A 264 1.43 -17.72 -23.92
CA CYS A 264 1.02 -16.59 -23.08
C CYS A 264 2.12 -15.53 -22.95
N TYR A 265 3.38 -15.95 -22.71
CA TYR A 265 4.49 -15.02 -22.59
C TYR A 265 4.79 -14.34 -23.93
N ALA A 266 4.80 -15.13 -25.02
CA ALA A 266 5.04 -14.62 -26.37
C ALA A 266 4.04 -13.51 -26.75
N PHE A 267 2.76 -13.67 -26.40
CA PHE A 267 1.75 -12.64 -26.59
C PHE A 267 2.06 -11.35 -25.84
N ILE A 268 2.35 -11.41 -24.54
CA ILE A 268 2.70 -10.22 -23.74
C ILE A 268 3.99 -9.56 -24.26
N LYS A 269 4.96 -10.37 -24.68
CA LYS A 269 6.20 -9.89 -25.31
C LYS A 269 5.93 -9.14 -26.62
N SER A 270 4.98 -9.61 -27.43
CA SER A 270 4.57 -8.92 -28.66
C SER A 270 3.95 -7.54 -28.37
N LEU A 271 3.20 -7.41 -27.27
CA LEU A 271 2.61 -6.14 -26.84
C LEU A 271 3.67 -5.18 -26.30
N GLN A 272 4.70 -5.70 -25.64
CA GLN A 272 5.88 -4.92 -25.27
C GLN A 272 6.60 -4.38 -26.52
N ALA A 273 6.80 -5.20 -27.54
CA ALA A 273 7.40 -4.77 -28.81
C ALA A 273 6.55 -3.70 -29.55
N GLN A 274 5.23 -3.74 -29.39
CA GLN A 274 4.30 -2.71 -29.88
C GLN A 274 4.29 -1.42 -29.02
N GLY A 275 5.05 -1.37 -27.92
CA GLY A 275 5.12 -0.21 -27.02
C GLY A 275 3.93 -0.06 -26.07
N LYS A 276 2.99 -1.02 -26.05
CA LYS A 276 1.80 -1.00 -25.17
C LYS A 276 2.15 -1.30 -23.71
N ILE A 277 3.20 -2.08 -23.48
CA ILE A 277 3.73 -2.46 -22.17
C ILE A 277 5.21 -2.07 -22.13
N LYS A 278 5.69 -1.43 -21.06
CA LYS A 278 7.12 -1.10 -20.92
C LYS A 278 7.88 -2.23 -20.24
N HIS A 279 7.41 -2.72 -19.09
CA HIS A 279 8.05 -3.80 -18.35
C HIS A 279 7.06 -4.91 -17.98
N ILE A 280 7.56 -6.14 -18.00
CA ILE A 280 6.79 -7.36 -17.72
C ILE A 280 7.28 -7.92 -16.38
N GLY A 281 6.35 -8.21 -15.47
CA GLY A 281 6.63 -8.80 -14.17
C GLY A 281 5.58 -9.84 -13.78
N PHE A 282 5.59 -10.23 -12.52
CA PHE A 282 4.55 -11.10 -11.95
C PHE A 282 4.31 -10.77 -10.47
N SER A 283 3.17 -11.21 -9.95
CA SER A 283 2.89 -11.25 -8.52
C SER A 283 2.50 -12.66 -8.11
N THR A 284 2.60 -12.97 -6.82
CA THR A 284 2.47 -14.36 -6.36
C THR A 284 2.07 -14.45 -4.87
N HIS A 285 1.31 -15.49 -4.55
CA HIS A 285 1.13 -15.98 -3.18
C HIS A 285 1.69 -17.41 -3.02
N GLY A 286 2.32 -17.94 -4.07
CA GLY A 286 2.80 -19.33 -4.14
C GLY A 286 3.98 -19.62 -3.22
N THR A 287 4.43 -20.87 -3.27
CA THR A 287 5.57 -21.35 -2.48
C THR A 287 6.88 -20.74 -2.97
N ALA A 288 7.92 -20.76 -2.13
CA ALA A 288 9.25 -20.30 -2.51
C ALA A 288 9.78 -21.04 -3.76
N GLU A 289 9.43 -22.31 -3.96
CA GLU A 289 9.78 -23.08 -5.15
C GLU A 289 9.15 -22.48 -6.43
N THR A 290 7.84 -22.22 -6.42
CA THR A 290 7.13 -21.56 -7.52
C THR A 290 7.76 -20.22 -7.86
N ILE A 291 8.07 -19.41 -6.83
CA ILE A 291 8.67 -18.09 -7.00
C ILE A 291 10.07 -18.21 -7.59
N MET A 292 10.89 -19.13 -7.08
CA MET A 292 12.23 -19.38 -7.61
C MET A 292 12.20 -19.85 -9.07
N ARG A 293 11.25 -20.69 -9.47
CA ARG A 293 11.06 -21.08 -10.89
C ARG A 293 10.80 -19.85 -11.76
N MET A 294 9.87 -19.00 -11.34
CA MET A 294 9.53 -17.76 -12.06
C MET A 294 10.72 -16.79 -12.13
N VAL A 295 11.42 -16.55 -11.03
CA VAL A 295 12.60 -15.67 -10.98
C VAL A 295 13.74 -16.23 -11.85
N ASN A 296 14.03 -17.53 -11.75
CA ASN A 296 15.13 -18.17 -12.49
C ASN A 296 14.86 -18.33 -13.99
N SER A 297 13.61 -18.21 -14.45
CA SER A 297 13.32 -18.09 -15.89
C SER A 297 14.02 -16.87 -16.53
N ASN A 298 14.34 -15.85 -15.73
CA ASN A 298 14.95 -14.60 -16.17
C ASN A 298 14.12 -13.81 -17.22
N LEU A 299 12.84 -14.17 -17.39
CA LEU A 299 11.91 -13.52 -18.33
C LEU A 299 11.29 -12.22 -17.79
N PHE A 300 11.36 -11.97 -16.48
CA PHE A 300 10.68 -10.86 -15.84
C PHE A 300 11.64 -9.74 -15.43
N SER A 301 11.17 -8.50 -15.53
CA SER A 301 11.92 -7.32 -15.08
C SER A 301 11.70 -7.00 -13.60
N TYR A 302 10.57 -7.43 -13.03
CA TYR A 302 10.22 -7.18 -11.64
C TYR A 302 9.25 -8.23 -11.06
N VAL A 303 9.12 -8.27 -9.74
CA VAL A 303 8.19 -9.13 -9.01
C VAL A 303 7.51 -8.37 -7.87
N ASN A 304 6.21 -8.58 -7.65
CA ASN A 304 5.54 -8.20 -6.40
C ASN A 304 5.45 -9.43 -5.49
N ILE A 305 6.16 -9.40 -4.36
CA ILE A 305 6.27 -10.51 -3.42
C ILE A 305 5.99 -10.06 -1.98
N HIS A 306 5.35 -10.93 -1.21
CA HIS A 306 5.15 -10.70 0.22
C HIS A 306 6.48 -10.82 0.98
N CYS A 307 6.94 -9.73 1.58
CA CYS A 307 8.08 -9.74 2.50
C CYS A 307 7.77 -8.78 3.64
N HIS A 308 7.76 -9.29 4.87
CA HIS A 308 7.30 -8.55 6.03
C HIS A 308 8.36 -8.51 7.12
N PHE A 309 8.33 -7.46 7.95
CA PHE A 309 9.22 -7.34 9.11
C PHE A 309 9.05 -8.52 10.09
N PHE A 310 7.81 -9.01 10.26
CA PHE A 310 7.48 -10.08 11.22
C PHE A 310 7.87 -11.48 10.76
N GLY A 311 8.37 -11.65 9.53
CA GLY A 311 8.83 -12.95 9.07
C GLY A 311 8.81 -13.11 7.56
N SER A 312 9.48 -14.16 7.13
CA SER A 312 9.51 -14.58 5.73
C SER A 312 8.56 -15.75 5.49
N TYR A 313 7.29 -15.43 5.32
CA TYR A 313 6.22 -16.38 5.01
C TYR A 313 5.65 -16.11 3.62
N HIS A 314 5.09 -17.15 3.00
CA HIS A 314 4.37 -17.01 1.74
C HIS A 314 2.93 -16.54 2.00
N GLY A 315 2.23 -16.07 0.94
CA GLY A 315 0.91 -15.43 1.07
C GLY A 315 -0.16 -16.30 1.72
N GLU A 316 0.00 -17.63 1.65
CA GLU A 316 -0.89 -18.63 2.28
C GLU A 316 -0.59 -18.88 3.79
N GLY A 317 0.44 -18.27 4.36
CA GLY A 317 0.72 -18.34 5.79
C GLY A 317 1.20 -19.70 6.31
N THR A 318 1.68 -20.61 5.44
CA THR A 318 2.21 -21.91 5.93
C THR A 318 3.71 -21.83 6.21
N PRO A 319 4.21 -22.55 7.24
CA PRO A 319 5.62 -22.82 7.39
C PRO A 319 6.09 -23.72 6.24
N ASP A 320 7.23 -23.35 5.68
CA ASP A 320 7.93 -24.13 4.68
C ASP A 320 8.30 -25.52 5.24
N THR A 321 7.84 -26.58 4.56
CA THR A 321 8.39 -27.94 4.72
C THR A 321 9.16 -28.42 3.48
N LYS A 322 9.38 -27.55 2.48
CA LYS A 322 9.89 -27.92 1.14
C LYS A 322 10.75 -26.84 0.42
N GLY A 323 11.42 -25.93 1.13
CA GLY A 323 12.26 -24.86 0.56
C GLY A 323 13.17 -24.10 1.52
N GLY A 324 13.08 -24.35 2.84
CA GLY A 324 13.95 -23.89 3.93
C GLY A 324 14.08 -22.37 4.21
N HIS A 325 13.67 -21.45 3.32
CA HIS A 325 14.12 -20.05 3.42
C HIS A 325 13.05 -18.96 3.18
N GLY A 326 11.78 -19.33 2.95
CA GLY A 326 10.68 -18.38 2.74
C GLY A 326 10.88 -17.42 1.57
N ASN A 327 10.09 -16.34 1.53
CA ASN A 327 10.14 -15.34 0.46
C ASN A 327 11.44 -14.51 0.45
N LEU A 328 12.21 -14.46 1.53
CA LEU A 328 13.44 -13.66 1.63
C LEU A 328 14.53 -14.21 0.71
N ALA A 329 14.66 -15.53 0.59
CA ALA A 329 15.56 -16.12 -0.39
C ALA A 329 15.15 -15.77 -1.82
N CYS A 330 13.84 -15.75 -2.10
CA CYS A 330 13.32 -15.36 -3.41
C CYS A 330 13.59 -13.88 -3.71
N VAL A 331 13.42 -12.99 -2.72
CA VAL A 331 13.78 -11.56 -2.80
C VAL A 331 15.25 -11.41 -3.14
N ARG A 332 16.15 -12.07 -2.39
CA ARG A 332 17.59 -12.02 -2.64
C ARG A 332 17.92 -12.48 -4.05
N ARG A 333 17.32 -13.59 -4.50
CA ARG A 333 17.56 -14.13 -5.83
C ARG A 333 17.07 -13.19 -6.93
N ALA A 334 15.92 -12.54 -6.75
CA ALA A 334 15.42 -11.53 -7.68
C ALA A 334 16.38 -10.34 -7.76
N LEU A 335 16.89 -9.85 -6.63
CA LEU A 335 17.88 -8.77 -6.57
C LEU A 335 19.23 -9.16 -7.21
N ASP A 336 19.70 -10.40 -7.03
CA ASP A 336 20.92 -10.91 -7.68
C ASP A 336 20.82 -10.91 -9.22
N LEU A 337 19.60 -11.07 -9.73
CA LEU A 337 19.29 -10.97 -11.15
C LEU A 337 18.97 -9.54 -11.59
N ASP A 338 19.14 -8.53 -10.72
CA ASP A 338 18.75 -7.15 -11.02
C ASP A 338 17.27 -7.01 -11.38
N MET A 339 16.37 -7.74 -10.73
CA MET A 339 14.93 -7.52 -10.86
C MET A 339 14.46 -6.43 -9.89
N GLY A 340 13.45 -5.66 -10.28
CA GLY A 340 12.70 -4.84 -9.33
C GLY A 340 11.91 -5.70 -8.35
N VAL A 341 11.93 -5.37 -7.06
CA VAL A 341 11.21 -6.07 -5.98
C VAL A 341 10.41 -5.08 -5.16
#